data_AF-A0A084EBD9-F1
#
_entry.id   AF-A0A084EBD9-F1
#
_cell.length_a   1.000
_cell.length_b   1.000
_cell.length_c   1.000
_cell.angle_alpha   90.00
_cell.angle_beta   90.00
_cell.angle_gamma   90.00
#
_symmetry.space_group_name_H-M   'P 1'
#
loop_
_entity.id
_entity.type
_entity.pdbx_description
1 polymer ?
#
loop_
_entity_poly.entity_id
_entity_poly.type
_entity_poly.pdbx_seq_one_letter_code
_entity_poly.pdbx_strand_id
1 'polypeptide(L)'
;MRRLHIILALLLPGCQGQPAGQVAARVDGIEITDRELTAEGAILGLNPQRPEDRQQILDRLIDRTLLAQASEAELIDRTPAVQLAIRRARAEELERAYLARIAARTLPPSPQEIDTFIQAHPHRFGERTMFLVDRMSGTGRIRLVLDSDSMSTDAIRRLRNQMGNANSSTDKLVSSWPVNESEDVQYKRANTLLMQARIDRAIGEEREMLRRQAQIELRSK
;
A
#
# COMPACT_ATOMS: atom_id res chain seq x y z
N MET A 1 -5.81 27.99 -46.08
CA MET A 1 -6.60 28.51 -44.94
C MET A 1 -7.93 27.75 -44.88
N ARG A 2 -8.06 26.73 -44.02
CA ARG A 2 -9.28 25.92 -43.90
C ARG A 2 -10.03 26.34 -42.62
N ARG A 3 -11.30 26.70 -42.77
CA ARG A 3 -12.15 27.36 -41.78
C ARG A 3 -12.61 26.38 -40.69
N LEU A 4 -12.36 26.76 -39.44
CA LEU A 4 -12.75 26.11 -38.19
C LEU A 4 -14.28 26.17 -38.01
N HIS A 5 -14.91 25.03 -37.75
CA HIS A 5 -16.33 24.95 -37.35
C HIS A 5 -16.37 24.46 -35.90
N ILE A 6 -16.73 25.36 -34.98
CA ILE A 6 -17.03 25.02 -33.59
C ILE A 6 -18.54 24.75 -33.53
N ILE A 7 -18.92 23.48 -33.37
CA ILE A 7 -20.31 23.10 -33.11
C ILE A 7 -20.45 22.93 -31.59
N LEU A 8 -21.15 23.88 -30.98
CA LEU A 8 -21.59 23.84 -29.59
C LEU A 8 -22.87 23.01 -29.51
N ALA A 9 -22.76 21.75 -29.08
CA ALA A 9 -23.91 20.89 -28.85
C ALA A 9 -24.32 20.91 -27.37
N LEU A 10 -25.50 21.46 -27.10
CA LEU A 10 -26.18 21.45 -25.81
C LEU A 10 -26.76 20.05 -25.55
N LEU A 11 -26.39 19.40 -24.44
CA LEU A 11 -26.96 18.11 -24.02
C LEU A 11 -27.39 18.15 -22.54
N LEU A 12 -28.55 17.54 -22.32
CA LEU A 12 -29.37 17.46 -21.11
C LEU A 12 -28.70 16.70 -19.94
N PRO A 13 -29.13 16.91 -18.67
CA PRO A 13 -28.57 16.20 -17.53
C PRO A 13 -29.22 14.80 -17.40
N GLY A 14 -28.56 13.79 -17.96
CA GLY A 14 -28.83 12.38 -17.67
C GLY A 14 -27.89 11.87 -16.58
N CYS A 15 -28.44 11.59 -15.39
CA CYS A 15 -27.72 10.98 -14.28
C CYS A 15 -27.77 9.45 -14.41
N GLN A 16 -26.62 8.80 -14.69
CA GLN A 16 -26.24 7.45 -14.25
C GLN A 16 -24.89 7.04 -14.89
N GLY A 17 -23.89 6.76 -14.05
CA GLY A 17 -22.56 6.31 -14.45
C GLY A 17 -21.59 7.47 -14.67
N GLN A 18 -20.53 7.54 -13.86
CA GLN A 18 -19.44 8.50 -14.02
C GLN A 18 -18.88 8.37 -15.46
N PRO A 19 -19.07 9.37 -16.35
CA PRO A 19 -18.70 9.23 -17.75
C PRO A 19 -17.23 8.90 -17.87
N ALA A 20 -16.82 8.08 -18.86
CA ALA A 20 -15.44 8.05 -19.34
C ALA A 20 -14.95 9.51 -19.42
N GLY A 21 -13.85 9.82 -18.72
CA GLY A 21 -13.51 11.20 -18.35
C GLY A 21 -13.47 12.10 -19.58
N GLN A 22 -13.81 13.37 -19.39
CA GLN A 22 -13.70 14.39 -20.44
C GLN A 22 -12.33 14.29 -21.13
N VAL A 23 -12.34 14.27 -22.46
CA VAL A 23 -11.14 14.12 -23.28
C VAL A 23 -10.31 15.39 -23.16
N ALA A 24 -9.09 15.26 -22.66
CA ALA A 24 -8.14 16.34 -22.46
C ALA A 24 -7.28 16.58 -23.71
N ALA A 25 -6.91 15.51 -24.42
CA ALA A 25 -6.14 15.56 -25.67
C ALA A 25 -6.38 14.28 -26.51
N ARG A 26 -5.95 14.30 -27.77
CA ARG A 26 -5.96 13.12 -28.65
C ARG A 26 -4.65 13.03 -29.42
N VAL A 27 -4.02 11.85 -29.42
CA VAL A 27 -2.74 11.56 -30.09
C VAL A 27 -2.99 10.41 -31.07
N ASP A 28 -2.98 10.69 -32.37
CA ASP A 28 -3.21 9.69 -33.44
C ASP A 28 -4.44 8.79 -33.22
N GLY A 29 -5.52 9.37 -32.69
CA GLY A 29 -6.77 8.65 -32.39
C GLY A 29 -6.87 8.08 -30.97
N ILE A 30 -5.78 8.04 -30.21
CA ILE A 30 -5.77 7.67 -28.79
C ILE A 30 -6.19 8.87 -27.95
N GLU A 31 -7.24 8.71 -27.15
CA GLU A 31 -7.73 9.76 -26.26
C GLU A 31 -6.96 9.74 -24.93
N ILE A 32 -6.51 10.92 -24.51
CA ILE A 32 -5.99 11.18 -23.17
C ILE A 32 -7.10 11.86 -22.39
N THR A 33 -7.52 11.25 -21.28
CA THR A 33 -8.68 11.66 -20.47
C THR A 33 -8.27 12.46 -19.24
N ASP A 34 -9.15 13.32 -18.71
CA ASP A 34 -8.90 14.05 -17.46
C ASP A 34 -8.63 13.12 -16.25
N ARG A 35 -9.10 11.86 -16.30
CA ARG A 35 -8.77 10.85 -15.28
C ARG A 35 -7.29 10.49 -15.32
N GLU A 36 -6.72 10.32 -16.51
CA GLU A 36 -5.30 10.05 -16.67
C GLU A 36 -4.45 11.24 -16.27
N LEU A 37 -4.89 12.47 -16.58
CA LEU A 37 -4.22 13.68 -16.09
C LEU A 37 -4.20 13.72 -14.56
N THR A 38 -5.32 13.39 -13.92
CA THR A 38 -5.43 13.38 -12.47
C THR A 38 -4.55 12.29 -11.84
N ALA A 39 -4.56 11.08 -12.42
CA ALA A 39 -3.73 9.99 -11.95
C ALA A 39 -2.23 10.27 -12.11
N GLU A 40 -1.81 10.79 -13.27
CA GLU A 40 -0.41 11.12 -13.54
C GLU A 40 0.05 12.33 -12.71
N GLY A 41 -0.82 13.34 -12.53
CA GLY A 41 -0.56 14.48 -11.65
C GLY A 41 -0.30 14.05 -10.21
N ALA A 42 -1.08 13.09 -9.68
CA ALA A 42 -0.86 12.55 -8.34
C ALA A 42 0.51 11.86 -8.19
N ILE A 43 0.99 11.16 -9.23
CA ILE A 43 2.31 10.52 -9.25
C ILE A 43 3.44 11.56 -9.27
N LEU A 44 3.25 12.66 -10.01
CA LEU A 44 4.26 13.72 -10.17
C LEU A 44 4.23 14.77 -9.05
N GLY A 45 3.23 14.75 -8.17
CA GLY A 45 2.99 15.82 -7.21
C GLY A 45 2.54 17.12 -7.85
N LEU A 46 1.89 17.05 -9.02
CA LEU A 46 1.40 18.18 -9.81
C LEU A 46 -0.13 18.25 -9.72
N ASN A 47 -0.66 19.47 -9.70
CA ASN A 47 -2.09 19.73 -9.66
C ASN A 47 -2.63 19.97 -11.09
N PRO A 48 -3.42 19.03 -11.66
CA PRO A 48 -3.94 19.16 -13.02
C PRO A 48 -4.91 20.34 -13.21
N GLN A 49 -5.35 21.00 -12.13
CA GLN A 49 -6.18 22.21 -12.19
C GLN A 49 -5.37 23.49 -12.40
N ARG A 50 -4.04 23.46 -12.13
CA ARG A 50 -3.15 24.58 -12.42
C ARG A 50 -2.71 24.50 -13.89
N PRO A 51 -2.87 25.56 -14.70
CA PRO A 51 -2.60 25.51 -16.14
C PRO A 51 -1.19 25.02 -16.50
N GLU A 52 -0.17 25.50 -15.77
CA GLU A 52 1.24 25.14 -15.98
C GLU A 52 1.51 23.66 -15.67
N ASP A 53 1.02 23.17 -14.54
CA ASP A 53 1.12 21.77 -14.14
C ASP A 53 0.36 20.86 -15.12
N ARG A 54 -0.84 21.29 -15.55
CA ARG A 54 -1.68 20.55 -16.49
C ARG A 54 -0.96 20.34 -17.82
N GLN A 55 -0.32 21.39 -18.34
CA GLN A 55 0.47 21.30 -19.57
C GLN A 55 1.63 20.32 -19.40
N GLN A 56 2.38 20.42 -18.30
CA GLN A 56 3.49 19.50 -18.02
C GLN A 56 3.03 18.03 -17.91
N ILE A 57 1.90 17.76 -17.27
CA ILE A 57 1.31 16.42 -17.20
C ILE A 57 0.91 15.93 -18.59
N LEU A 58 0.23 16.78 -19.37
CA LEU A 58 -0.21 16.45 -20.73
C LEU A 58 0.97 16.13 -21.65
N ASP A 59 2.02 16.95 -21.65
CA ASP A 59 3.21 16.72 -22.47
C ASP A 59 3.83 15.36 -22.16
N ARG A 60 3.97 15.01 -20.88
CA ARG A 60 4.46 13.69 -20.46
C ARG A 60 3.56 12.55 -20.93
N LEU A 61 2.24 12.71 -20.85
CA LEU A 61 1.28 11.70 -21.30
C LEU A 61 1.33 11.52 -22.83
N ILE A 62 1.47 12.62 -23.56
CA ILE A 62 1.63 12.62 -25.02
C ILE A 62 2.92 11.91 -25.41
N ASP A 63 4.06 12.30 -24.80
CA ASP A 63 5.35 11.68 -25.07
C ASP A 63 5.34 10.17 -24.78
N ARG A 64 4.76 9.76 -23.64
CA ARG A 64 4.60 8.34 -23.31
C ARG A 64 3.76 7.60 -24.36
N THR A 65 2.71 8.23 -24.86
CA THR A 65 1.82 7.65 -25.88
C THR A 65 2.55 7.49 -27.21
N LEU A 66 3.25 8.53 -27.67
CA LEU A 66 4.03 8.49 -28.91
C LEU A 66 5.16 7.45 -28.86
N LEU A 67 5.88 7.38 -27.74
CA LEU A 67 6.95 6.39 -27.56
C LEU A 67 6.42 4.95 -27.47
N ALA A 68 5.24 4.75 -26.87
CA ALA A 68 4.57 3.45 -26.87
C ALA A 68 4.18 3.02 -28.29
N GLN A 69 3.57 3.93 -29.08
CA GLN A 69 3.23 3.66 -30.48
C GLN A 69 4.46 3.35 -31.33
N ALA A 70 5.55 4.09 -31.16
CA ALA A 70 6.81 3.80 -31.85
C ALA A 70 7.36 2.42 -31.45
N SER A 71 7.27 2.05 -30.18
CA SER A 71 7.68 0.73 -29.68
C SER A 71 6.87 -0.42 -30.31
N GLU A 72 5.58 -0.22 -30.52
CA GLU A 72 4.71 -1.18 -31.22
C GLU A 72 5.05 -1.28 -32.72
N ALA A 73 5.31 -0.15 -33.37
CA ALA A 73 5.71 -0.11 -34.78
C ALA A 73 7.04 -0.84 -35.02
N GLU A 74 7.98 -0.74 -34.07
CA GLU A 74 9.27 -1.44 -34.10
C GLU A 74 9.22 -2.87 -33.51
N LEU A 75 8.04 -3.35 -33.11
CA LEU A 75 7.81 -4.68 -32.53
C LEU A 75 8.59 -4.95 -31.23
N ILE A 76 8.99 -3.89 -30.52
CA ILE A 76 9.71 -3.97 -29.24
C ILE A 76 8.81 -4.63 -28.18
N ASP A 77 7.51 -4.33 -28.22
CA ASP A 77 6.47 -4.92 -27.39
C ASP A 77 6.40 -6.45 -27.52
N ARG A 78 6.81 -7.01 -28.66
CA ARG A 78 6.78 -8.46 -28.94
C ARG A 78 8.03 -9.20 -28.49
N THR A 79 9.05 -8.50 -28.01
CA THR A 79 10.27 -9.16 -27.50
C THR A 79 9.95 -10.00 -26.25
N PRO A 80 10.65 -11.13 -26.03
CA PRO A 80 10.39 -11.97 -24.85
C PRO A 80 10.53 -11.24 -23.51
N ALA A 81 11.49 -10.30 -23.43
CA ALA A 81 11.74 -9.51 -22.24
C ALA A 81 10.56 -8.57 -21.93
N VAL A 82 10.05 -7.84 -22.93
CA VAL A 82 8.94 -6.89 -22.74
C VAL A 82 7.63 -7.64 -22.47
N GLN A 83 7.34 -8.72 -23.19
CA GLN A 83 6.15 -9.56 -22.93
C GLN A 83 6.14 -10.13 -21.50
N LEU A 84 7.30 -10.55 -20.98
CA LEU A 84 7.41 -10.98 -19.59
C LEU A 84 7.16 -9.83 -18.61
N ALA A 85 7.72 -8.65 -18.87
CA ALA A 85 7.52 -7.46 -18.05
C ALA A 85 6.04 -7.04 -18.01
N ILE A 86 5.36 -6.99 -19.17
CA ILE A 86 3.93 -6.66 -19.27
C ILE A 86 3.08 -7.67 -18.48
N ARG A 87 3.35 -8.98 -18.63
CA ARG A 87 2.63 -10.02 -17.86
C ARG A 87 2.78 -9.85 -16.35
N ARG A 88 4.01 -9.54 -15.88
CA ARG A 88 4.27 -9.28 -14.46
C ARG A 88 3.54 -8.04 -13.97
N ALA A 89 3.71 -6.91 -14.67
CA ALA A 89 3.06 -5.64 -14.31
C ALA A 89 1.53 -5.77 -14.27
N ARG A 90 0.94 -6.47 -15.23
CA ARG A 90 -0.51 -6.75 -15.24
C ARG A 90 -0.94 -7.59 -14.04
N ALA A 91 -0.19 -8.65 -13.73
CA ALA A 91 -0.52 -9.51 -12.59
C ALA A 91 -0.42 -8.76 -11.25
N GLU A 92 0.63 -7.96 -11.06
CA GLU A 92 0.84 -7.15 -9.85
C GLU A 92 -0.25 -6.09 -9.67
N GLU A 93 -0.66 -5.41 -10.75
CA GLU A 93 -1.74 -4.41 -10.68
C GLU A 93 -3.09 -5.06 -10.36
N LEU A 94 -3.40 -6.20 -10.99
CA LEU A 94 -4.62 -6.95 -10.69
C LEU A 94 -4.62 -7.48 -9.25
N GLU A 95 -3.47 -7.95 -8.75
CA GLU A 95 -3.33 -8.34 -7.35
C GLU A 95 -3.61 -7.16 -6.42
N ARG A 96 -2.93 -6.02 -6.61
CA ARG A 96 -3.16 -4.81 -5.79
C ARG A 96 -4.63 -4.39 -5.77
N ALA A 97 -5.26 -4.32 -6.94
CA ALA A 97 -6.67 -3.94 -7.06
C ALA A 97 -7.59 -4.94 -6.33
N TYR A 98 -7.30 -6.23 -6.42
CA TYR A 98 -8.07 -7.26 -5.75
C TYR A 98 -7.90 -7.23 -4.23
N LEU A 99 -6.66 -7.04 -3.73
CA LEU A 99 -6.40 -6.88 -2.29
C LEU A 99 -7.10 -5.62 -1.73
N ALA A 100 -7.08 -4.50 -2.47
CA ALA A 100 -7.81 -3.30 -2.08
C ALA A 100 -9.32 -3.54 -1.99
N ARG A 101 -9.89 -4.35 -2.90
CA ARG A 101 -11.29 -4.76 -2.84
C ARG A 101 -11.60 -5.61 -1.60
N ILE A 102 -10.68 -6.51 -1.20
CA ILE A 102 -10.83 -7.29 0.03
C ILE A 102 -10.82 -6.36 1.25
N ALA A 103 -9.91 -5.38 1.29
CA ALA A 103 -9.87 -4.40 2.35
C ALA A 103 -11.18 -3.59 2.44
N ALA A 104 -11.70 -3.11 1.31
CA ALA A 104 -12.92 -2.31 1.25
C ALA A 104 -14.19 -3.06 1.69
N ARG A 105 -14.26 -4.39 1.52
CA ARG A 105 -15.39 -5.21 1.99
C ARG A 105 -15.23 -5.74 3.42
N THR A 106 -14.08 -5.52 4.05
CA THR A 106 -13.82 -5.99 5.42
C THR A 106 -14.58 -5.10 6.41
N LEU A 107 -15.35 -5.71 7.31
CA LEU A 107 -16.14 -4.97 8.30
C LEU A 107 -15.23 -4.37 9.38
N PRO A 108 -15.48 -3.11 9.82
CA PRO A 108 -14.73 -2.51 10.90
C PRO A 108 -14.97 -3.24 12.23
N PRO A 109 -13.98 -3.26 13.14
CA PRO A 109 -14.15 -3.76 14.51
C PRO A 109 -15.26 -3.01 15.27
N SER A 110 -16.02 -3.74 16.08
CA SER A 110 -16.98 -3.12 17.00
C SER A 110 -16.25 -2.53 18.23
N PRO A 111 -16.88 -1.57 18.96
CA PRO A 111 -16.28 -1.00 20.17
C PRO A 111 -15.89 -2.07 21.21
N GLN A 112 -16.76 -3.06 21.43
CA GLN A 112 -16.50 -4.15 22.36
C GLN A 112 -15.26 -4.99 21.98
N GLU A 113 -15.06 -5.22 20.68
CA GLU A 113 -13.89 -5.95 20.20
C GLU A 113 -12.61 -5.14 20.38
N ILE A 114 -12.68 -3.82 20.20
CA ILE A 114 -11.55 -2.91 20.42
C ILE A 114 -11.16 -2.91 21.91
N ASP A 115 -12.13 -2.77 22.81
CA ASP A 115 -11.89 -2.78 24.25
C ASP A 115 -11.30 -4.12 24.71
N THR A 116 -11.86 -5.23 24.22
CA THR A 116 -11.34 -6.59 24.49
C THR A 116 -9.91 -6.74 24.00
N PHE A 117 -9.60 -6.21 22.82
CA PHE A 117 -8.25 -6.27 22.25
C PHE A 117 -7.25 -5.45 23.06
N ILE A 118 -7.64 -4.28 23.56
CA ILE A 118 -6.79 -3.46 24.43
C ILE A 118 -6.49 -4.21 25.73
N GLN A 119 -7.52 -4.74 26.38
CA GLN A 119 -7.40 -5.49 27.63
C GLN A 119 -6.55 -6.76 27.48
N ALA A 120 -6.65 -7.44 26.33
CA ALA A 120 -5.86 -8.64 26.05
C ALA A 120 -4.37 -8.34 25.77
N HIS A 121 -4.01 -7.10 25.44
CA HIS A 121 -2.65 -6.72 25.03
C HIS A 121 -2.13 -5.49 25.80
N PRO A 122 -2.07 -5.53 27.14
CA PRO A 122 -1.71 -4.36 27.95
C PRO A 122 -0.32 -3.82 27.57
N HIS A 123 0.64 -4.69 27.28
CA HIS A 123 2.00 -4.34 26.82
C HIS A 123 2.06 -3.57 25.48
N ARG A 124 0.97 -3.50 24.71
CA ARG A 124 0.88 -2.71 23.46
C ARG A 124 0.22 -1.34 23.66
N PHE A 125 -0.44 -1.16 24.79
CA PHE A 125 -1.32 -0.05 25.13
C PHE A 125 -0.93 0.55 26.49
N GLY A 126 -1.76 0.40 27.53
CA GLY A 126 -1.57 1.03 28.84
C GLY A 126 -0.25 0.67 29.56
N GLU A 127 0.38 -0.46 29.23
CA GLU A 127 1.68 -0.88 29.76
C GLU A 127 2.79 -0.82 28.69
N ARG A 128 2.59 -0.08 27.60
CA ARG A 128 3.58 0.05 26.54
C ARG A 128 4.86 0.67 27.09
N THR A 129 5.97 0.02 26.81
CA THR A 129 7.28 0.33 27.36
C THR A 129 8.32 0.27 26.25
N MET A 130 9.15 1.30 26.18
CA MET A 130 10.34 1.30 25.35
C MET A 130 11.51 0.75 26.13
N PHE A 131 12.36 -0.04 25.47
CA PHE A 131 13.54 -0.66 26.04
C PHE A 131 14.77 -0.25 25.25
N LEU A 132 15.80 0.21 25.95
CA LEU A 132 17.13 0.40 25.40
C LEU A 132 17.95 -0.85 25.65
N VAL A 133 18.40 -1.53 24.59
CA VAL A 133 19.10 -2.81 24.67
C VAL A 133 20.46 -2.69 24.00
N ASP A 134 21.52 -3.10 24.70
CA ASP A 134 22.83 -3.30 24.09
C ASP A 134 22.95 -4.75 23.62
N ARG A 135 22.98 -4.96 22.31
CA ARG A 135 23.14 -6.26 21.66
C ARG A 135 24.57 -6.44 21.14
N MET A 136 25.16 -7.61 21.38
CA MET A 136 26.38 -8.05 20.71
C MET A 136 26.06 -8.45 19.27
N SER A 137 26.72 -7.80 18.33
CA SER A 137 26.80 -8.16 16.92
C SER A 137 28.19 -8.68 16.60
N GLY A 138 28.36 -9.40 15.49
CA GLY A 138 29.67 -9.90 15.04
C GLY A 138 30.73 -8.81 14.85
N THR A 139 30.31 -7.54 14.68
CA THR A 139 31.18 -6.38 14.51
C THR A 139 31.34 -5.51 15.77
N GLY A 140 30.66 -5.82 16.88
CA GLY A 140 30.72 -5.03 18.12
C GLY A 140 29.38 -4.91 18.85
N ARG A 141 29.28 -3.97 19.80
CA ARG A 141 28.05 -3.69 20.56
C ARG A 141 27.20 -2.65 19.84
N ILE A 142 25.92 -2.95 19.62
CA ILE A 142 24.94 -2.04 19.03
C ILE A 142 23.85 -1.77 20.07
N ARG A 143 23.45 -0.50 20.17
CA ARG A 143 22.33 -0.07 21.01
C ARG A 143 21.05 0.01 20.19
N LEU A 144 20.03 -0.71 20.63
CA LEU A 144 18.73 -0.82 19.98
C LEU A 144 17.66 -0.24 20.89
N VAL A 145 16.73 0.52 20.31
CA VAL A 145 15.48 0.88 20.98
C VAL A 145 14.43 -0.10 20.52
N LEU A 146 13.91 -0.91 21.44
CA LEU A 146 12.83 -1.86 21.21
C LEU A 146 11.55 -1.33 21.84
N ASP A 147 10.43 -1.60 21.20
CA ASP A 147 9.11 -1.18 21.65
C ASP A 147 8.27 -2.40 21.99
N SER A 148 7.71 -2.44 23.19
CA SER A 148 6.87 -3.55 23.63
C SER A 148 5.67 -3.81 22.72
N ASP A 149 5.16 -2.80 21.99
CA ASP A 149 4.08 -2.98 21.01
C ASP A 149 4.43 -4.02 19.92
N SER A 150 5.71 -4.08 19.56
CA SER A 150 6.23 -4.97 18.51
C SER A 150 6.77 -6.31 19.04
N MET A 151 6.67 -6.55 20.35
CA MET A 151 7.31 -7.68 21.02
C MET A 151 6.28 -8.67 21.55
N SER A 152 6.64 -9.96 21.57
CA SER A 152 5.85 -10.95 22.30
C SER A 152 6.00 -10.80 23.81
N THR A 153 5.00 -11.21 24.57
CA THR A 153 5.04 -11.26 26.04
C THR A 153 6.24 -12.07 26.55
N ASP A 154 6.58 -13.17 25.88
CA ASP A 154 7.77 -13.98 26.20
C ASP A 154 9.08 -13.24 25.90
N ALA A 155 9.15 -12.46 24.81
CA ALA A 155 10.32 -11.62 24.52
C ALA A 155 10.49 -10.54 25.60
N ILE A 156 9.40 -9.88 25.99
CA ILE A 156 9.41 -8.88 27.07
C ILE A 156 9.83 -9.52 28.40
N ARG A 157 9.28 -10.69 28.75
CA ARG A 157 9.63 -11.44 29.96
C ARG A 157 11.11 -11.79 29.98
N ARG A 158 11.65 -12.32 28.87
CA ARG A 158 13.08 -12.65 28.74
C ARG A 158 13.95 -11.40 28.91
N LEU A 159 13.59 -10.30 28.24
CA LEU A 159 14.33 -9.05 28.33
C LEU A 159 14.37 -8.51 29.77
N ARG A 160 13.24 -8.55 30.47
CA ARG A 160 13.13 -8.12 31.87
C ARG A 160 13.89 -9.04 32.82
N ASN A 161 13.87 -10.34 32.60
CA ASN A 161 14.63 -11.31 33.42
C ASN A 161 16.14 -11.25 33.21
N GLN A 162 16.61 -10.62 32.12
CA GLN A 162 18.02 -10.33 31.87
C GLN A 162 18.49 -9.03 32.53
N MET A 163 17.63 -8.35 33.30
CA MET A 163 18.06 -7.28 34.21
C MET A 163 19.06 -7.83 35.22
N GLY A 164 20.28 -7.29 35.22
CA GLY A 164 21.28 -7.55 36.26
C GLY A 164 22.09 -8.85 36.13
N ASN A 165 21.78 -9.75 35.18
CA ASN A 165 22.58 -10.96 34.98
C ASN A 165 23.68 -10.72 33.93
N ALA A 166 24.88 -10.39 34.41
CA ALA A 166 26.00 -9.93 33.60
C ALA A 166 26.64 -11.01 32.71
N ASN A 167 26.30 -12.30 32.88
CA ASN A 167 27.18 -13.39 32.46
C ASN A 167 26.76 -14.26 31.28
N SER A 168 25.62 -14.04 30.57
CA SER A 168 25.33 -14.94 29.42
C SER A 168 24.33 -14.50 28.34
N SER A 169 23.96 -13.23 28.19
CA SER A 169 23.06 -12.82 27.09
C SER A 169 23.76 -11.95 26.06
N THR A 170 23.57 -12.26 24.78
CA THR A 170 23.90 -11.37 23.66
C THR A 170 23.18 -10.03 23.77
N ASP A 171 22.06 -9.97 24.50
CA ASP A 171 21.23 -8.79 24.69
C ASP A 171 21.24 -8.36 26.16
N LYS A 172 21.69 -7.13 26.43
CA LYS A 172 21.67 -6.53 27.76
C LYS A 172 20.69 -5.37 27.77
N LEU A 173 19.64 -5.47 28.58
CA LEU A 173 18.75 -4.34 28.85
C LEU A 173 19.52 -3.24 29.60
N VAL A 174 19.52 -2.02 29.05
CA VAL A 174 20.18 -0.83 29.59
C VAL A 174 19.21 -0.01 30.42
N SER A 175 18.05 0.31 29.86
CA SER A 175 17.00 1.08 30.52
C SER A 175 15.64 0.82 29.88
N SER A 176 14.58 1.22 30.56
CA SER A 176 13.22 1.17 30.03
C SER A 176 12.42 2.39 30.48
N TRP A 177 11.51 2.87 29.63
CA TRP A 177 10.60 3.97 29.97
C TRP A 177 9.19 3.70 29.44
N PRO A 178 8.15 4.06 30.21
CA PRO A 178 6.77 3.89 29.77
C PRO A 178 6.45 4.84 28.61
N VAL A 179 5.56 4.40 27.72
CA VAL A 179 4.94 5.23 26.69
C VAL A 179 3.57 5.63 27.19
N ASN A 180 3.39 6.91 27.53
CA ASN A 180 2.11 7.42 28.01
C ASN A 180 1.28 7.94 26.83
N GLU A 181 0.28 7.17 26.42
CA GLU A 181 -0.68 7.53 25.38
C GLU A 181 -2.06 7.78 25.99
N SER A 182 -2.78 8.77 25.47
CA SER A 182 -4.19 8.96 25.85
C SER A 182 -5.05 7.77 25.40
N GLU A 183 -6.16 7.56 26.08
CA GLU A 183 -7.11 6.48 25.75
C GLU A 183 -7.61 6.57 24.31
N ASP A 184 -7.87 7.78 23.79
CA ASP A 184 -8.26 8.00 22.39
C ASP A 184 -7.19 7.53 21.39
N VAL A 185 -5.90 7.78 21.68
CA VAL A 185 -4.79 7.32 20.84
C VAL A 185 -4.69 5.79 20.89
N GLN A 186 -4.81 5.20 22.08
CA GLN A 186 -4.79 3.74 22.24
C GLN A 186 -5.96 3.09 21.49
N TYR A 187 -7.16 3.67 21.58
CA TYR A 187 -8.36 3.19 20.88
C TYR A 187 -8.20 3.25 19.35
N LYS A 188 -7.73 4.37 18.80
CA LYS A 188 -7.47 4.51 17.36
C LYS A 188 -6.43 3.51 16.84
N ARG A 189 -5.36 3.31 17.61
CA ARG A 189 -4.32 2.31 17.29
C ARG A 189 -4.90 0.89 17.35
N ALA A 190 -5.64 0.55 18.39
CA ALA A 190 -6.28 -0.75 18.55
C ALA A 190 -7.23 -1.06 17.39
N ASN A 191 -8.08 -0.10 17.02
CA ASN A 191 -8.96 -0.22 15.85
C ASN A 191 -8.17 -0.48 14.56
N THR A 192 -7.09 0.27 14.32
CA THR A 192 -6.24 0.11 13.13
C THR A 192 -5.59 -1.27 13.07
N LEU A 193 -5.03 -1.73 14.20
CA LEU A 193 -4.38 -3.04 14.31
C LEU A 193 -5.37 -4.19 14.09
N LEU A 194 -6.55 -4.12 14.70
CA LEU A 194 -7.61 -5.09 14.50
C LEU A 194 -8.12 -5.11 13.06
N MET A 195 -8.31 -3.93 12.47
CA MET A 195 -8.74 -3.82 11.08
C MET A 195 -7.71 -4.45 10.14
N GLN A 196 -6.42 -4.14 10.33
CA GLN A 196 -5.34 -4.76 9.56
C GLN A 196 -5.32 -6.28 9.71
N ALA A 197 -5.42 -6.80 10.95
CA ALA A 197 -5.43 -8.23 11.21
C ALA A 197 -6.62 -8.95 10.55
N ARG A 198 -7.80 -8.29 10.48
CA ARG A 198 -8.97 -8.81 9.77
C ARG A 198 -8.73 -8.86 8.26
N ILE A 199 -8.18 -7.79 7.69
CA ILE A 199 -7.84 -7.73 6.26
C ILE A 199 -6.84 -8.84 5.92
N ASP A 200 -5.77 -8.98 6.71
CA ASP A 200 -4.75 -10.00 6.49
C ASP A 200 -5.33 -11.42 6.55
N ARG A 201 -6.23 -11.68 7.52
CA ARG A 201 -6.94 -12.95 7.61
C ARG A 201 -7.81 -13.19 6.39
N ALA A 202 -8.60 -12.21 5.97
CA ALA A 202 -9.47 -12.31 4.80
C ALA A 202 -8.68 -12.55 3.51
N ILE A 203 -7.52 -11.88 3.36
CA ILE A 203 -6.59 -12.11 2.24
C ILE A 203 -6.06 -13.55 2.29
N GLY A 204 -5.64 -14.03 3.47
CA GLY A 204 -5.15 -15.39 3.65
C GLY A 204 -6.20 -16.44 3.28
N GLU A 205 -7.42 -16.30 3.79
CA GLU A 205 -8.55 -17.19 3.50
C GLU A 205 -8.90 -17.22 2.00
N GLU A 206 -8.97 -16.05 1.36
CA GLU A 206 -9.25 -15.93 -0.07
C GLU A 206 -8.14 -16.59 -0.91
N ARG A 207 -6.87 -16.35 -0.57
CA ARG A 207 -5.73 -16.98 -1.25
C ARG A 207 -5.77 -18.50 -1.16
N GLU A 208 -6.07 -19.05 0.02
CA GLU A 208 -6.19 -20.49 0.21
C GLU A 208 -7.43 -21.08 -0.49
N MET A 209 -8.53 -20.34 -0.55
CA MET A 209 -9.71 -20.74 -1.35
C MET A 209 -9.36 -20.81 -2.83
N LEU A 210 -8.76 -19.76 -3.40
CA LEU A 210 -8.37 -19.70 -4.81
C LEU A 210 -7.34 -20.79 -5.17
N ARG A 211 -6.38 -21.07 -4.28
CA ARG A 211 -5.42 -22.16 -4.45
C ARG A 211 -6.08 -23.53 -4.49
N ARG A 212 -7.09 -23.77 -3.64
CA ARG A 212 -7.85 -25.03 -3.64
C ARG A 212 -8.71 -25.20 -4.89
N GLN A 213 -9.20 -24.11 -5.46
CA GLN A 213 -9.94 -24.12 -6.73
C GLN A 213 -9.02 -24.27 -7.95
N ALA A 214 -7.77 -23.85 -7.83
CA ALA A 214 -6.80 -23.93 -8.91
C ALA A 214 -6.25 -25.36 -9.08
N GLN A 215 -6.24 -25.85 -10.33
CA GLN A 215 -5.48 -27.04 -10.70
C GLN A 215 -4.00 -26.64 -10.86
N ILE A 216 -3.21 -26.81 -9.80
CA ILE A 216 -1.79 -26.46 -9.78
C ILE A 216 -0.98 -27.69 -10.19
N GLU A 217 -0.52 -27.74 -11.45
CA GLU A 217 0.42 -28.76 -11.92
C GLU A 217 1.86 -28.28 -11.75
N LEU A 218 2.52 -28.75 -10.69
CA LEU A 218 3.95 -28.58 -10.52
C LEU A 218 4.67 -29.67 -11.32
N ARG A 219 5.26 -29.31 -12.47
CA ARG A 219 6.24 -30.20 -13.12
C ARG A 219 7.49 -30.24 -12.24
N SER A 220 7.71 -31.35 -11.54
CA SER A 220 9.04 -31.67 -11.00
C SER A 220 10.03 -31.77 -12.16
N LYS A 221 11.21 -31.18 -11.99
CA LYS A 221 12.37 -31.47 -12.83
C LYS A 221 13.09 -32.69 -12.30
#